data_AF-A0AAD0MNL4-F1
#
_entry.id   AF-A0AAD0MNL4-F1
#
_cell.length_a   1.000
_cell.length_b   1.000
_cell.length_c   1.000
_cell.angle_alpha   90.00
_cell.angle_beta   90.00
_cell.angle_gamma   90.00
#
_symmetry.space_group_name_H-M   'P 1'
#
loop_
_entity.id
_entity.type
_entity.pdbx_description
1 polymer ?
#
loop_
_entity_poly.entity_id
_entity_poly.type
_entity_poly.pdbx_seq_one_letter_code
_entity_poly.pdbx_strand_id
1 'polypeptide(L)'
;MLKKICEFLKNSKLEILIYTIFIVILISSYLGNFDFSLTIEAEKRADIISFFSIIIGIYIAVITIIATSIIGITKEMLKKNLDTQLIDTIIFGMIETILTIGIIIFLNPTTKLSRVILVALICNSIISFFKFTIILTLIFKANMNAMAKEIDSKDEYENRLLTTLDEIKNKLKNIEK
;
A
#
# COMPACT_ATOMS: atom_id res chain seq x y z
N MET A 1 4.24 -4.70 -22.08
CA MET A 1 4.89 -5.26 -20.87
C MET A 1 6.10 -4.45 -20.42
N LEU A 2 7.13 -4.24 -21.25
CA LEU A 2 8.35 -3.50 -20.87
C LEU A 2 8.12 -2.10 -20.25
N LYS A 3 7.14 -1.34 -20.76
CA LYS A 3 6.84 0.01 -20.26
C LYS A 3 6.30 0.01 -18.81
N LYS A 4 5.43 -0.96 -18.49
CA LYS A 4 4.91 -1.18 -17.12
C LYS A 4 6.02 -1.66 -16.16
N ILE A 5 6.93 -2.52 -16.65
CA ILE A 5 8.10 -2.99 -15.88
C ILE A 5 9.06 -1.82 -15.59
N CYS A 6 9.28 -0.92 -16.55
CA CYS A 6 10.11 0.28 -16.34
C CYS A 6 9.49 1.28 -15.35
N GLU A 7 8.17 1.50 -15.37
CA GLU A 7 7.48 2.34 -14.40
C GLU A 7 7.53 1.74 -12.98
N PHE A 8 7.36 0.42 -12.88
CA PHE A 8 7.53 -0.32 -11.63
C PHE A 8 8.96 -0.17 -11.08
N LEU A 9 10.00 -0.41 -11.91
CA LEU A 9 11.41 -0.23 -11.54
C LEU A 9 11.74 1.22 -11.14
N LYS A 10 11.11 2.22 -11.78
CA LYS A 10 11.30 3.63 -11.44
C LYS A 10 10.69 3.97 -10.07
N ASN A 11 9.58 3.32 -9.70
CA ASN A 11 8.94 3.48 -8.39
C ASN A 11 9.59 2.64 -7.29
N SER A 12 10.33 1.58 -7.67
CA SER A 12 11.05 0.67 -6.77
C SER A 12 12.53 1.01 -6.60
N LYS A 13 13.01 2.19 -7.03
CA LYS A 13 14.43 2.58 -6.91
C LYS A 13 15.00 2.43 -5.50
N LEU A 14 14.19 2.75 -4.49
CA LEU A 14 14.58 2.67 -3.08
C LEU A 14 14.68 1.21 -2.62
N GLU A 15 13.79 0.34 -3.10
CA GLU A 15 13.84 -1.11 -2.86
C GLU A 15 15.05 -1.73 -3.56
N ILE A 16 15.31 -1.37 -4.82
CA ILE A 16 16.50 -1.85 -5.54
C ILE A 16 17.77 -1.42 -4.82
N LEU A 17 17.84 -0.18 -4.31
CA LEU A 17 18.97 0.29 -3.51
C LEU A 17 19.12 -0.53 -2.22
N ILE A 18 18.02 -0.77 -1.50
CA ILE A 18 18.04 -1.57 -0.27
C ILE A 18 18.41 -3.03 -0.57
N TYR A 19 17.84 -3.65 -1.60
CA TYR A 19 18.20 -5.00 -2.06
C TYR A 19 19.66 -5.08 -2.49
N THR A 20 20.20 -4.03 -3.14
CA THR A 20 21.61 -3.98 -3.53
C THR A 20 22.51 -3.90 -2.31
N ILE A 21 22.19 -3.02 -1.34
CA ILE A 21 22.89 -2.95 -0.05
C ILE A 21 22.80 -4.30 0.69
N PHE A 22 21.63 -4.93 0.65
CA PHE A 22 21.38 -6.21 1.29
C PHE A 22 22.22 -7.34 0.66
N ILE A 23 22.27 -7.42 -0.67
CA ILE A 23 23.11 -8.38 -1.42
C ILE A 23 24.60 -8.14 -1.10
N VAL A 24 25.04 -6.88 -1.01
CA VAL A 24 26.42 -6.54 -0.65
C VAL A 24 26.77 -6.99 0.78
N ILE A 25 25.85 -6.85 1.73
CA ILE A 25 26.01 -7.35 3.11
C ILE A 25 26.01 -8.88 3.13
N LEU A 26 25.16 -9.53 2.34
CA LEU A 26 25.06 -10.99 2.22
C LEU A 26 26.35 -11.59 1.65
N ILE A 27 26.89 -11.00 0.59
CA ILE A 27 28.18 -11.37 -0.03
C ILE A 27 29.33 -11.13 0.96
N SER A 28 29.36 -9.98 1.64
CA SER A 28 30.39 -9.67 2.64
C SER A 28 30.36 -10.61 3.85
N SER A 29 29.18 -11.03 4.29
CA SER A 29 29.02 -12.00 5.38
C SER A 29 29.40 -13.42 4.94
N TYR A 30 29.09 -13.81 3.70
CA TYR A 30 29.54 -15.07 3.11
C TYR A 30 31.07 -15.15 2.96
N LEU A 31 31.71 -14.03 2.59
CA LEU A 31 33.18 -13.90 2.52
C LEU A 31 33.87 -13.85 3.91
N GLY A 32 33.11 -13.88 5.00
CA GLY A 32 33.65 -13.87 6.37
C GLY A 32 34.08 -12.50 6.89
N ASN A 33 33.88 -11.43 6.12
CA ASN A 33 34.30 -10.07 6.47
C ASN A 33 33.36 -9.37 7.46
N PHE A 34 32.14 -9.90 7.65
CA PHE A 34 31.12 -9.31 8.50
C PHE A 34 30.45 -10.37 9.37
N ASP A 35 30.66 -10.30 10.69
CA ASP A 35 30.02 -11.21 11.63
C ASP A 35 28.70 -10.64 12.14
N PHE A 36 27.59 -11.15 11.58
CA PHE A 36 26.25 -10.85 12.08
C PHE A 36 25.98 -11.75 13.30
N SER A 37 26.38 -11.28 14.49
CA SER A 37 26.17 -11.98 15.77
C SER A 37 24.77 -11.80 16.35
N LEU A 38 23.91 -11.01 15.69
CA LEU A 38 22.55 -10.72 16.14
C LEU A 38 21.74 -12.04 16.19
N THR A 39 21.49 -12.51 17.40
CA THR A 39 20.76 -13.75 17.64
C THR A 39 19.40 -13.38 18.22
N ILE A 40 18.33 -13.77 17.52
CA ILE A 40 16.96 -13.53 18.00
C ILE A 40 16.67 -14.60 19.06
N GLU A 41 16.63 -14.18 20.33
CA GLU A 41 16.23 -15.00 21.46
C GLU A 41 14.82 -15.59 21.26
N ALA A 42 14.56 -16.76 21.84
CA ALA A 42 13.32 -17.50 21.62
C ALA A 42 12.07 -16.68 22.04
N GLU A 43 12.13 -15.97 23.16
CA GLU A 43 11.03 -15.11 23.63
C GLU A 43 10.74 -13.98 22.63
N LYS A 44 11.80 -13.36 22.08
CA LYS A 44 11.66 -12.30 21.08
C LYS A 44 11.12 -12.78 19.74
N ARG A 45 11.20 -14.08 19.43
CA ARG A 45 10.58 -14.63 18.21
C ARG A 45 9.06 -14.56 18.26
N ALA A 46 8.47 -14.89 19.41
CA ALA A 46 7.03 -14.86 19.59
C ALA A 46 6.52 -13.43 19.36
N ASP A 47 7.18 -12.44 19.95
CA ASP A 47 6.86 -11.02 19.77
C ASP A 47 6.94 -10.58 18.31
N ILE A 48 7.98 -11.01 17.59
CA ILE A 48 8.15 -10.69 16.16
C ILE A 48 7.05 -11.34 15.32
N ILE A 49 6.68 -12.59 15.59
CA ILE A 49 5.58 -13.28 14.91
C ILE A 49 4.26 -12.54 15.17
N SER A 50 3.99 -12.15 16.41
CA SER A 50 2.81 -11.37 16.78
C SER A 50 2.77 -10.03 16.05
N PHE A 51 3.89 -9.31 15.97
CA PHE A 51 3.99 -8.06 15.22
C PHE A 51 3.64 -8.23 13.73
N PHE A 52 4.21 -9.24 13.06
CA PHE A 52 3.89 -9.50 11.65
C PHE A 52 2.47 -10.02 11.45
N SER A 53 1.90 -10.72 12.43
CA SER A 53 0.49 -11.14 12.39
C SER A 53 -0.46 -9.93 12.42
N ILE A 54 -0.11 -8.89 13.19
CA ILE A 54 -0.85 -7.61 13.19
C ILE A 54 -0.77 -6.95 11.81
N ILE A 55 0.42 -6.94 11.18
CA ILE A 55 0.60 -6.40 9.82
C ILE A 55 -0.31 -7.10 8.82
N ILE A 56 -0.40 -8.43 8.86
CA ILE A 56 -1.35 -9.20 8.02
C ILE A 56 -2.80 -8.77 8.30
N GLY A 57 -3.17 -8.60 9.57
CA GLY A 57 -4.49 -8.10 9.96
C GLY A 57 -4.81 -6.74 9.34
N ILE A 58 -3.84 -5.81 9.32
CA ILE A 58 -3.99 -4.50 8.67
C ILE A 58 -4.21 -4.66 7.16
N TYR A 59 -3.42 -5.50 6.48
CA TYR A 59 -3.61 -5.76 5.05
C TYR A 59 -5.01 -6.31 4.74
N ILE A 60 -5.49 -7.28 5.52
CA ILE A 60 -6.81 -7.88 5.37
C ILE A 60 -7.92 -6.85 5.63
N ALA A 61 -7.78 -6.02 6.67
CA ALA A 61 -8.76 -4.98 6.96
C ALA A 61 -8.86 -3.98 5.80
N VAL A 62 -7.73 -3.51 5.28
CA VAL A 62 -7.71 -2.52 4.20
C VAL A 62 -8.26 -3.09 2.90
N ILE A 63 -7.87 -4.31 2.49
CA ILE A 63 -8.43 -4.92 1.27
C ILE A 63 -9.94 -5.17 1.40
N THR A 64 -10.42 -5.53 2.59
CA THR A 64 -11.86 -5.72 2.85
C THR A 64 -12.62 -4.39 2.75
N ILE A 65 -12.07 -3.31 3.32
CA ILE A 65 -12.65 -1.96 3.20
C ILE A 65 -12.72 -1.54 1.73
N ILE A 66 -11.63 -1.74 0.97
CA ILE A 66 -11.59 -1.40 -0.45
C ILE A 66 -12.64 -2.21 -1.22
N ALA A 67 -12.70 -3.53 -0.98
CA ALA A 67 -13.64 -4.43 -1.66
C ALA A 67 -15.11 -4.12 -1.35
N THR A 68 -15.41 -3.65 -0.14
CA THR A 68 -16.78 -3.32 0.30
C THR A 68 -17.18 -1.87 0.01
N SER A 69 -16.21 -0.97 -0.19
CA SER A 69 -16.50 0.42 -0.48
C SER A 69 -16.98 0.60 -1.93
N ILE A 70 -18.25 0.95 -2.10
CA ILE A 70 -18.83 1.39 -3.39
C ILE A 70 -18.14 2.68 -3.88
N ILE A 71 -17.47 3.40 -2.98
CA ILE A 71 -16.92 4.75 -3.15
C ILE A 71 -15.42 4.75 -3.51
N GLY A 72 -14.72 3.61 -3.39
CA GLY A 72 -13.26 3.57 -3.22
C GLY A 72 -12.39 3.93 -4.42
N ILE A 73 -12.93 4.00 -5.65
CA ILE A 73 -12.11 4.21 -6.85
C ILE A 73 -12.76 5.24 -7.76
N THR A 74 -12.29 6.47 -7.69
CA THR A 74 -12.72 7.55 -8.59
C THR A 74 -12.23 7.32 -10.03
N LYS A 75 -12.91 7.92 -11.01
CA LYS A 75 -12.52 7.87 -12.44
C LYS A 75 -11.08 8.33 -12.68
N GLU A 76 -10.58 9.26 -11.86
CA GLU A 76 -9.19 9.73 -11.88
C GLU A 76 -8.20 8.69 -11.33
N MET A 77 -8.58 7.87 -10.35
CA MET A 77 -7.77 6.75 -9.88
C MET A 77 -7.67 5.61 -10.91
N LEU A 78 -8.80 5.24 -11.53
CA LEU A 78 -8.85 4.28 -12.64
C LEU A 78 -7.97 4.74 -13.80
N LYS A 79 -7.99 6.03 -14.14
CA LYS A 79 -7.11 6.60 -15.17
C LYS A 79 -5.62 6.49 -14.85
N LYS A 80 -5.24 6.44 -13.58
CA LYS A 80 -3.84 6.35 -13.13
C LYS A 80 -3.39 4.92 -12.78
N ASN A 81 -4.24 3.91 -12.92
CA ASN A 81 -4.00 2.50 -12.51
C ASN A 81 -3.53 2.36 -11.03
N LEU A 82 -3.91 3.31 -10.16
CA LEU A 82 -3.48 3.33 -8.75
C LEU A 82 -4.20 2.26 -7.91
N ASP A 83 -5.39 1.86 -8.36
CA ASP A 83 -6.17 0.75 -7.82
C ASP A 83 -5.43 -0.58 -7.95
N THR A 84 -4.91 -0.88 -9.15
CA THR A 84 -4.16 -2.09 -9.42
C THR A 84 -2.85 -2.09 -8.63
N GLN A 85 -2.17 -0.93 -8.56
CA GLN A 85 -0.93 -0.80 -7.80
C GLN A 85 -1.11 -1.02 -6.30
N LEU A 86 -2.22 -0.55 -5.71
CA LEU A 86 -2.51 -0.78 -4.30
C LEU A 86 -2.81 -2.25 -4.03
N ILE A 87 -3.65 -2.88 -4.85
CA ILE A 87 -4.00 -4.30 -4.72
C ILE A 87 -2.74 -5.17 -4.85
N ASP A 88 -1.91 -4.92 -5.87
CA ASP A 88 -0.65 -5.64 -6.07
C ASP A 88 0.29 -5.47 -4.88
N THR A 89 0.39 -4.25 -4.33
CA THR A 89 1.24 -3.98 -3.14
C THR A 89 0.71 -4.71 -1.90
N ILE A 90 -0.62 -4.76 -1.70
CA ILE A 90 -1.24 -5.48 -0.59
C ILE A 90 -0.96 -6.98 -0.71
N ILE A 91 -1.26 -7.59 -1.87
CA ILE A 91 -1.10 -9.03 -2.07
C ILE A 91 0.37 -9.43 -1.92
N PHE A 92 1.29 -8.66 -2.53
CA PHE A 92 2.72 -8.92 -2.42
C PHE A 92 3.22 -8.79 -0.98
N GLY A 93 2.82 -7.71 -0.29
CA GLY A 93 3.17 -7.50 1.13
C GLY A 93 2.62 -8.60 2.05
N MET A 94 1.41 -9.10 1.78
CA MET A 94 0.84 -10.25 2.50
C MET A 94 1.67 -11.52 2.29
N ILE A 95 2.04 -11.84 1.05
CA ILE A 95 2.87 -13.01 0.74
C ILE A 95 4.23 -12.91 1.42
N GLU A 96 4.91 -11.77 1.32
CA GLU A 96 6.20 -11.54 1.99
C GLU A 96 6.11 -11.67 3.51
N THR A 97 5.04 -11.16 4.10
CA THR A 97 4.82 -11.23 5.55
C THR A 97 4.55 -12.67 6.00
N ILE A 98 3.73 -13.43 5.26
CA ILE A 98 3.48 -14.85 5.53
C ILE A 98 4.77 -15.67 5.41
N LEU A 99 5.56 -15.44 4.36
CA LEU A 99 6.86 -16.09 4.18
C LEU A 99 7.82 -15.76 5.33
N THR A 100 7.83 -14.51 5.77
CA THR A 100 8.67 -14.06 6.89
C THR A 100 8.27 -14.76 8.19
N ILE A 101 6.98 -14.83 8.50
CA ILE A 101 6.47 -15.58 9.67
C ILE A 101 6.87 -17.06 9.56
N GLY A 102 6.64 -17.69 8.40
CA GLY A 102 7.00 -19.09 8.17
C GLY A 102 8.48 -19.34 8.41
N ILE A 103 9.34 -18.46 7.90
CA ILE A 103 10.79 -18.57 8.09
C ILE A 103 11.19 -18.34 9.55
N ILE A 104 10.58 -17.40 10.27
CA ILE A 104 10.86 -17.23 11.71
C ILE A 104 10.51 -18.48 12.53
N ILE A 105 9.43 -19.17 12.16
CA ILE A 105 8.96 -20.40 12.82
C ILE A 105 9.87 -21.58 12.48
N PHE A 106 10.15 -21.82 11.20
CA PHE A 106 10.83 -23.04 10.74
C PHE A 106 12.35 -22.93 10.69
N LEU A 107 12.91 -21.72 10.57
CA LEU A 107 14.35 -21.52 10.47
C LEU A 107 14.96 -21.38 11.85
N ASN A 108 15.73 -22.40 12.26
CA ASN A 108 16.62 -22.29 13.40
C ASN A 108 17.97 -21.73 12.94
N PRO A 109 18.36 -20.51 13.32
CA PRO A 109 19.43 -19.77 12.68
C PRO A 109 20.77 -20.15 13.30
N THR A 110 21.17 -21.40 13.10
CA THR A 110 22.40 -21.99 13.63
C THR A 110 23.64 -21.54 12.86
N THR A 111 23.48 -21.05 11.63
CA THR A 111 24.57 -20.57 10.77
C THR A 111 24.54 -19.06 10.58
N LYS A 112 25.70 -18.44 10.35
CA LYS A 112 25.80 -17.00 10.01
C LYS A 112 24.89 -16.63 8.84
N LEU A 113 24.88 -17.46 7.80
CA LEU A 113 24.02 -17.28 6.62
C LEU A 113 22.52 -17.27 6.99
N SER A 114 22.07 -18.23 7.79
CA SER A 114 20.66 -18.29 8.21
C SER A 114 20.23 -17.08 9.06
N ARG A 115 21.13 -16.51 9.88
CA ARG A 115 20.87 -15.27 10.63
C ARG A 115 20.71 -14.08 9.69
N VAL A 116 21.59 -13.94 8.70
CA VAL A 116 21.51 -12.86 7.71
C VAL A 116 20.22 -12.95 6.89
N ILE A 117 19.86 -14.15 6.42
CA ILE A 117 18.61 -14.36 5.67
C ILE A 117 17.38 -14.00 6.52
N LEU A 118 17.37 -14.40 7.79
CA LEU A 118 16.26 -14.08 8.70
C LEU A 118 16.08 -12.55 8.86
N VAL A 119 17.18 -11.84 9.14
CA VAL A 119 17.16 -10.37 9.28
C VAL A 119 16.75 -9.72 7.96
N ALA A 120 17.17 -10.26 6.82
CA ALA A 120 16.76 -9.80 5.48
C ALA A 120 15.25 -9.70 5.34
N LEU A 121 14.58 -10.80 5.65
CA LEU A 121 13.16 -10.97 5.40
C LEU A 121 12.33 -10.12 6.36
N ILE A 122 12.78 -10.01 7.61
CA ILE A 122 12.19 -9.10 8.60
C ILE A 122 12.27 -7.65 8.09
N CYS A 123 13.48 -7.19 7.71
CA CYS A 123 13.66 -5.84 7.20
C CYS A 123 12.83 -5.60 5.92
N ASN A 124 12.84 -6.56 4.99
CA ASN A 124 12.11 -6.48 3.75
C ASN A 124 10.60 -6.33 3.98
N SER A 125 10.02 -7.18 4.84
CA SER A 125 8.60 -7.10 5.19
C SER A 125 8.21 -5.77 5.84
N ILE A 126 9.08 -5.22 6.69
CA ILE A 126 8.87 -3.88 7.29
C ILE A 126 8.86 -2.80 6.20
N ILE A 127 9.80 -2.84 5.26
CA ILE A 127 9.89 -1.87 4.16
C ILE A 127 8.63 -1.95 3.27
N SER A 128 8.20 -3.16 2.92
CA SER A 128 6.98 -3.39 2.15
C SER A 128 5.75 -2.85 2.87
N PHE A 129 5.68 -2.97 4.20
CA PHE A 129 4.62 -2.39 5.02
C PHE A 129 4.61 -0.85 4.98
N PHE A 130 5.78 -0.21 5.09
CA PHE A 130 5.87 1.25 4.95
C PHE A 130 5.46 1.73 3.56
N LYS A 131 5.90 1.05 2.50
CA LYS A 131 5.50 1.36 1.12
C LYS A 131 3.99 1.26 0.94
N PHE A 132 3.39 0.18 1.45
CA PHE A 132 1.94 0.03 1.48
C PHE A 132 1.25 1.23 2.14
N THR A 133 1.72 1.62 3.34
CA THR A 133 1.15 2.75 4.09
C THR A 133 1.24 4.07 3.33
N ILE A 134 2.36 4.33 2.64
CA ILE A 134 2.55 5.52 1.81
C ILE A 134 1.58 5.51 0.61
N ILE A 135 1.50 4.39 -0.12
CA ILE A 135 0.60 4.27 -1.29
C ILE A 135 -0.86 4.44 -0.84
N LEU A 136 -1.23 3.81 0.27
CA LEU A 136 -2.56 3.94 0.86
C LEU A 136 -2.91 5.40 1.16
N THR A 137 -1.99 6.14 1.79
CA THR A 137 -2.17 7.56 2.11
C THR A 137 -2.34 8.42 0.85
N LEU A 138 -1.52 8.18 -0.18
CA LEU A 138 -1.61 8.90 -1.46
C LEU A 138 -2.96 8.68 -2.14
N ILE A 139 -3.47 7.44 -2.09
CA ILE A 139 -4.76 7.07 -2.65
C ILE A 139 -5.91 7.72 -1.89
N PHE A 140 -5.90 7.67 -0.57
CA PHE A 140 -6.93 8.36 0.22
C PHE A 140 -6.94 9.86 -0.04
N LYS A 141 -5.76 10.50 -0.12
CA LYS A 141 -5.66 11.92 -0.45
C LYS A 141 -6.22 12.22 -1.85
N ALA A 142 -5.91 11.39 -2.84
CA ALA A 142 -6.45 11.54 -4.19
C ALA A 142 -7.98 11.39 -4.21
N ASN A 143 -8.51 10.38 -3.50
CA ASN A 143 -9.95 10.14 -3.39
C ASN A 143 -10.69 11.27 -2.69
N MET A 144 -10.17 11.79 -1.58
CA MET A 144 -10.78 12.93 -0.88
C MET A 144 -10.85 14.18 -1.76
N ASN A 145 -9.79 14.46 -2.52
CA ASN A 145 -9.76 15.60 -3.43
C ASN A 145 -10.77 15.46 -4.58
N ALA A 146 -10.91 14.25 -5.13
CA ALA A 146 -11.88 13.98 -6.19
C ALA A 146 -13.33 14.06 -5.66
N MET A 147 -13.58 13.55 -4.45
CA MET A 147 -14.87 13.65 -3.78
C MET A 147 -15.27 15.11 -3.50
N ALA A 148 -14.34 15.94 -3.03
CA ALA A 148 -14.60 17.36 -2.81
C ALA A 148 -15.04 18.06 -4.10
N LYS A 149 -14.34 17.81 -5.22
CA LYS A 149 -14.73 18.36 -6.53
C LYS A 149 -16.09 17.87 -7.01
N GLU A 150 -16.40 16.60 -6.75
CA GLU A 150 -17.69 16.02 -7.16
C GLU A 150 -18.84 16.67 -6.38
N ILE A 151 -18.67 16.89 -5.08
CA ILE A 151 -19.62 17.63 -4.23
C ILE A 151 -19.82 19.05 -4.77
N ASP A 152 -18.74 19.81 -4.97
CA ASP A 152 -18.82 21.18 -5.47
C ASP A 152 -19.57 21.25 -6.82
N SER A 153 -19.28 20.31 -7.73
CA SER A 153 -19.94 20.26 -9.04
C SER A 153 -21.43 19.91 -8.97
N LYS A 154 -21.80 19.07 -8.00
CA LYS A 154 -23.19 18.66 -7.78
C LYS A 154 -23.99 19.79 -7.17
N ASP A 155 -23.43 20.49 -6.20
CA ASP A 155 -24.03 21.68 -5.59
C ASP A 155 -24.25 22.78 -6.64
N GLU A 156 -23.28 23.01 -7.53
CA GLU A 156 -23.43 23.96 -8.65
C GLU A 156 -24.55 23.55 -9.61
N TYR A 157 -24.63 22.25 -9.96
CA TYR A 157 -25.67 21.72 -10.83
C TYR A 157 -27.07 21.84 -10.21
N GLU A 158 -27.22 21.49 -8.92
CA GLU A 158 -28.48 21.61 -8.19
C GLU A 158 -28.93 23.09 -8.11
N ASN A 159 -28.01 24.02 -7.84
CA ASN A 159 -28.33 25.45 -7.83
C ASN A 159 -28.79 25.96 -9.20
N ARG A 160 -28.17 25.50 -10.29
CA ARG A 160 -28.62 25.86 -11.65
C ARG A 160 -30.01 25.30 -11.97
N LEU A 161 -30.31 24.08 -11.54
CA LEU A 161 -31.64 23.49 -11.70
C LEU A 161 -32.70 24.29 -10.93
N LEU A 162 -32.43 24.61 -9.67
CA LEU A 162 -33.33 25.42 -8.83
C LEU A 162 -33.58 26.80 -9.46
N THR A 163 -32.53 27.47 -9.91
CA THR A 163 -32.63 28.78 -10.60
C THR A 163 -33.50 28.67 -11.86
N THR A 164 -33.27 27.64 -12.67
CA THR A 164 -34.06 27.41 -13.90
C THR A 164 -35.54 27.16 -13.58
N LEU A 165 -35.82 26.36 -12.55
CA LEU A 165 -37.19 26.08 -12.10
C LEU A 165 -37.89 27.34 -11.59
N ASP A 166 -37.20 28.19 -10.84
CA ASP A 166 -37.74 29.47 -10.38
C ASP A 166 -38.02 30.44 -11.53
N GLU A 167 -37.15 30.49 -12.54
CA GLU A 167 -37.40 31.27 -13.76
C GLU A 167 -38.65 30.79 -14.51
N ILE A 168 -38.81 29.47 -14.67
CA ILE A 168 -39.99 28.87 -15.31
C ILE A 168 -41.25 29.23 -14.51
N LYS A 169 -41.22 29.06 -13.18
CA LYS A 169 -42.32 29.40 -12.27
C LYS A 169 -42.73 30.87 -12.36
N ASN A 170 -41.75 31.78 -12.41
CA ASN A 170 -42.01 33.21 -12.53
C ASN A 170 -42.60 33.58 -13.89
N LYS A 171 -42.15 32.95 -14.98
CA LYS A 171 -42.74 33.15 -16.32
C LYS A 171 -44.18 32.66 -16.38
N LEU A 172 -44.49 31.50 -15.80
CA LEU A 172 -45.86 30.97 -15.74
C LEU A 172 -46.80 31.91 -14.98
N LYS A 173 -46.37 32.43 -13.82
CA LYS A 173 -47.16 33.42 -13.04
C LYS A 173 -47.49 34.70 -13.81
N ASN A 174 -46.61 35.12 -14.72
CA ASN A 174 -46.83 36.32 -15.53
C ASN A 174 -47.76 36.07 -16.73
N ILE A 175 -48.00 34.81 -17.11
CA ILE A 175 -48.93 34.43 -18.18
C ILE A 175 -50.37 34.28 -17.65
N GLU A 176 -50.53 33.96 -16.37
CA GLU A 176 -51.84 33.87 -15.69
C GLU A 176 -52.45 35.23 -15.28
N LYS A 177 -51.72 36.34 -15.48
CA LYS A 177 -52.19 37.72 -15.24
C LYS A 177 -52.62 38.39 -16.54
#